data_AF-A0AAV1VLY8-F1
#
_entry.id   AF-A0AAV1VLY8-F1
#
_cell.length_a   1.000
_cell.length_b   1.000
_cell.length_c   1.000
_cell.angle_alpha   90.00
_cell.angle_beta   90.00
_cell.angle_gamma   90.00
#
_symmetry.space_group_name_H-M   'P 1'
#
loop_
_entity.id
_entity.type
_entity.pdbx_description
1 polymer ?
#
loop_
_entity_poly.entity_id
_entity_poly.type
_entity_poly.pdbx_seq_one_letter_code
_entity_poly.pdbx_strand_id
1 'polypeptide(L)'
;MTTATRDKEGAGGARSACDGKQRRRAARSVAVHWHQQIGHLAFVTIKRMARDPASGIRLSSKKRMACVSCLEVKQTRNMQSKQESGVHSPIDCIGGVICWDLKGPMTPQDRLGNR
;
A
#
# COMPACT_ATOMS: atom_id res chain seq x y z
N MET A 1 22.59 3.61 -82.68
CA MET A 1 21.17 3.36 -83.04
C MET A 1 20.65 2.25 -82.14
N THR A 2 19.74 2.56 -81.20
CA THR A 2 18.49 1.83 -80.85
C THR A 2 18.01 2.28 -79.47
N THR A 3 16.73 2.64 -79.45
CA THR A 3 15.90 3.22 -78.40
C THR A 3 15.20 2.17 -77.52
N ALA A 4 14.47 2.66 -76.51
CA ALA A 4 13.33 2.05 -75.79
C ALA A 4 13.64 1.41 -74.42
N THR A 5 12.81 1.46 -73.36
CA THR A 5 11.86 2.42 -72.75
C THR A 5 11.19 1.68 -71.58
N ARG A 6 10.79 2.43 -70.54
CA ARG A 6 9.66 2.22 -69.59
C ARG A 6 9.76 1.24 -68.40
N ASP A 7 9.73 1.86 -67.22
CA ASP A 7 8.75 1.79 -66.13
C ASP A 7 8.31 0.42 -65.56
N LYS A 8 8.50 0.26 -64.23
CA LYS A 8 7.42 -0.16 -63.33
C LYS A 8 7.66 0.32 -61.89
N GLU A 9 6.68 1.04 -61.37
CA GLU A 9 6.48 1.37 -59.96
C GLU A 9 6.27 0.09 -59.12
N GLY A 10 6.73 0.12 -57.88
CA GLY A 10 6.52 -0.95 -56.90
C GLY A 10 6.74 -0.44 -55.49
N ALA A 11 5.66 0.07 -54.90
CA ALA A 11 5.56 0.57 -53.55
C ALA A 11 5.96 -0.46 -52.49
N GLY A 12 6.55 0.00 -51.38
CA GLY A 12 6.80 -0.88 -50.24
C GLY A 12 7.61 -0.25 -49.11
N GLY A 13 7.30 0.99 -48.73
CA GLY A 13 7.79 1.55 -47.47
C GLY A 13 7.27 0.71 -46.31
N ALA A 14 8.12 -0.11 -45.70
CA ALA A 14 7.82 -0.76 -44.44
C ALA A 14 7.78 0.30 -43.34
N ARG A 15 6.57 0.80 -43.11
CA ARG A 15 6.22 1.69 -42.02
C ARG A 15 6.56 0.98 -40.71
N SER A 16 7.51 1.56 -39.98
CA SER A 16 7.74 1.31 -38.57
C SER A 16 6.41 1.42 -37.81
N ALA A 17 5.98 0.33 -37.19
CA ALA A 17 4.74 0.29 -36.42
C ALA A 17 4.87 -0.66 -35.21
N CYS A 18 5.72 -0.28 -34.25
CA CYS A 18 5.52 -0.65 -32.84
C CYS A 18 6.31 0.29 -31.90
N ASP A 19 6.19 1.61 -32.07
CA ASP A 19 6.56 2.54 -31.00
C ASP A 19 5.41 3.54 -30.79
N GLY A 20 4.26 2.99 -30.40
CA GLY A 20 3.13 3.74 -29.87
C GLY A 20 3.48 4.29 -28.49
N LYS A 21 4.48 5.17 -28.42
CA LYS A 21 4.85 5.89 -27.20
C LYS A 21 3.81 6.98 -26.97
N GLN A 22 2.58 6.57 -26.61
CA GLN A 22 1.63 7.49 -25.99
C GLN A 22 2.33 8.02 -24.73
N ARG A 23 2.87 9.24 -24.81
CA ARG A 23 3.28 10.00 -23.64
C ARG A 23 2.00 10.26 -22.84
N ARG A 24 1.61 9.29 -22.00
CA ARG A 24 0.54 9.49 -21.02
C ARG A 24 0.94 10.71 -20.21
N ARG A 25 0.12 11.74 -20.27
CA ARG A 25 0.39 13.01 -19.61
C ARG A 25 0.43 12.71 -18.11
N ALA A 26 1.63 12.76 -17.52
CA ALA A 26 1.81 12.43 -16.13
C ALA A 26 0.95 13.37 -15.27
N ALA A 27 0.05 12.79 -14.48
CA ALA A 27 -0.86 13.52 -13.64
C ALA A 27 -0.07 14.24 -12.55
N ARG A 28 -0.27 15.55 -12.42
CA ARG A 28 0.48 16.39 -11.49
C ARG A 28 -0.42 16.80 -10.33
N SER A 29 -0.07 16.40 -9.11
CA SER A 29 -0.80 16.82 -7.92
C SER A 29 0.09 16.80 -6.66
N VAL A 30 -0.48 17.20 -5.52
CA VAL A 30 0.22 17.22 -4.23
C VAL A 30 0.32 15.81 -3.63
N ALA A 31 1.36 15.55 -2.83
CA ALA A 31 1.60 14.21 -2.28
C ALA A 31 0.42 13.66 -1.45
N VAL A 32 -0.35 14.52 -0.77
CA VAL A 32 -1.55 14.09 -0.01
C VAL A 32 -2.67 13.59 -0.92
N HIS A 33 -2.83 14.17 -2.11
CA HIS A 33 -3.85 13.76 -3.05
C HIS A 33 -3.55 12.37 -3.58
N TRP A 34 -2.29 12.13 -3.98
CA TRP A 34 -1.85 10.78 -4.34
C TRP A 34 -1.99 9.79 -3.19
N HIS A 35 -1.66 10.22 -1.97
CA HIS A 35 -1.79 9.39 -0.78
C HIS A 35 -3.23 8.90 -0.59
N GLN A 36 -4.23 9.77 -0.73
CA GLN A 36 -5.63 9.36 -0.64
C GLN A 36 -6.07 8.52 -1.85
N GLN A 37 -5.78 8.98 -3.07
CA GLN A 37 -6.24 8.36 -4.32
C GLN A 37 -5.79 6.91 -4.49
N ILE A 38 -4.58 6.57 -4.05
CA ILE A 38 -3.99 5.23 -4.25
C ILE A 38 -4.07 4.35 -2.99
N GLY A 39 -4.98 4.67 -2.06
CA GLY A 39 -5.30 3.82 -0.92
C GLY A 39 -4.37 4.02 0.28
N HIS A 40 -4.13 5.27 0.69
CA HIS A 40 -3.36 5.63 1.88
C HIS A 40 -1.91 5.12 1.90
N LEU A 41 -1.31 4.98 0.72
CA LEU A 41 0.06 4.50 0.58
C LEU A 41 1.06 5.43 1.28
N ALA A 42 2.12 4.85 1.85
CA ALA A 42 3.12 5.64 2.57
C ALA A 42 3.75 6.74 1.69
N PHE A 43 3.88 7.96 2.22
CA PHE A 43 4.46 9.10 1.49
C PHE A 43 5.85 8.83 0.93
N VAL A 44 6.64 7.97 1.58
CA VAL A 44 7.97 7.57 1.06
C VAL A 44 7.84 6.76 -0.22
N THR A 45 6.84 5.88 -0.31
CA THR A 45 6.56 5.08 -1.50
C THR A 45 6.07 5.96 -2.64
N ILE A 46 5.17 6.91 -2.36
CA ILE A 46 4.69 7.90 -3.34
C ILE A 46 5.87 8.71 -3.90
N LYS A 47 6.79 9.15 -3.03
CA LYS A 47 8.00 9.85 -3.45
C LYS A 47 8.92 8.97 -4.30
N ARG A 48 8.97 7.66 -4.05
CA ARG A 48 9.75 6.71 -4.88
C ARG A 48 9.08 6.50 -6.24
N MET A 49 7.76 6.31 -6.29
CA MET A 49 7.01 6.18 -7.56
C MET A 49 7.19 7.43 -8.42
N ALA A 50 7.06 8.62 -7.83
CA ALA A 50 7.22 9.88 -8.55
C ALA A 50 8.66 10.15 -9.07
N ARG A 51 9.66 9.35 -8.69
CA ARG A 51 11.00 9.40 -9.30
C ARG A 51 11.07 8.63 -10.61
N ASP A 52 10.21 7.64 -10.79
CA ASP A 52 10.12 6.88 -12.02
C ASP A 52 9.17 7.59 -13.01
N PRO A 53 9.68 8.07 -14.16
CA PRO A 53 8.85 8.70 -15.19
C PRO A 53 7.77 7.78 -15.74
N ALA A 54 7.97 6.45 -15.71
CA ALA A 54 7.00 5.47 -16.19
C ALA A 54 5.75 5.36 -15.29
N SER A 55 5.87 5.75 -14.01
CA SER A 55 4.75 5.74 -13.06
C SER A 55 3.61 6.69 -13.43
N GLY A 56 3.88 7.70 -14.28
CA GLY A 56 2.90 8.73 -14.63
C GLY A 56 2.53 9.68 -13.48
N ILE A 57 3.22 9.62 -12.34
CA ILE A 57 2.95 10.44 -11.15
C ILE A 57 3.95 11.60 -11.09
N ARG A 58 3.44 12.85 -11.08
CA ARG A 58 4.26 14.05 -10.81
C ARG A 58 3.81 14.73 -9.53
N LEU A 59 4.77 14.97 -8.63
CA LEU A 59 4.50 15.70 -7.38
C LEU A 59 4.69 17.20 -7.56
N SER A 60 3.64 17.98 -7.32
CA SER A 60 3.71 19.45 -7.21
C SER A 60 4.32 19.89 -5.89
N SER A 61 4.04 19.18 -4.79
CA SER A 61 4.58 19.44 -3.47
C SER A 61 4.95 18.12 -2.79
N LYS A 62 6.09 18.12 -2.09
CA LYS A 62 6.60 16.96 -1.34
C LYS A 62 6.28 17.04 0.16
N LYS A 63 5.49 18.05 0.58
CA LYS A 63 5.06 18.23 1.97
C LYS A 63 4.25 17.03 2.42
N ARG A 64 4.59 16.52 3.59
CA ARG A 64 3.81 15.48 4.28
C ARG A 64 2.79 16.21 5.15
N MET A 65 1.54 15.75 5.09
CA MET A 65 0.52 16.13 6.08
C MET A 65 0.18 14.89 6.90
N ALA A 66 -0.20 15.11 8.17
CA ALA A 66 -0.79 14.06 8.98
C ALA A 66 -2.12 13.64 8.34
N CYS A 67 -2.30 12.34 8.12
CA CYS A 67 -3.55 11.79 7.63
C CYS A 67 -4.24 11.12 8.82
N VAL A 68 -5.37 11.68 9.26
CA VAL A 68 -6.10 11.22 10.45
C VAL A 68 -6.53 9.76 10.29
N SER A 69 -7.11 9.39 9.15
CA SER A 69 -7.50 8.00 8.89
C SER A 69 -6.33 7.02 8.95
N CYS A 70 -5.13 7.45 8.53
CA CYS A 70 -3.93 6.63 8.70
C CYS A 70 -3.49 6.53 10.16
N LEU A 71 -3.61 7.59 10.95
CA LEU A 71 -3.20 7.55 12.36
C LEU A 71 -4.12 6.65 13.18
N GLU A 72 -5.42 6.68 12.91
CA GLU A 72 -6.42 5.86 13.61
C GLU A 72 -6.34 4.38 13.23
N VAL A 73 -6.17 4.08 11.94
CA VAL A 73 -6.24 2.70 11.45
C VAL A 73 -4.89 2.00 11.51
N LYS A 74 -3.78 2.73 11.37
CA LYS A 74 -2.47 2.10 11.28
C LYS A 74 -2.06 1.58 12.65
N GLN A 75 -2.29 0.29 12.85
CA GLN A 75 -1.75 -0.44 13.98
C GLN A 75 -0.23 -0.31 13.98
N THR A 76 0.28 0.60 14.79
CA THR A 76 1.66 0.59 15.20
C THR A 76 1.77 -0.45 16.31
N ARG A 77 2.76 -1.34 16.22
CA ARG A 77 3.19 -2.08 17.41
C ARG A 77 3.79 -1.04 18.34
N ASN A 78 2.96 -0.46 19.20
CA ASN A 78 3.48 0.35 20.29
C ASN A 78 4.36 -0.56 21.15
N MET A 79 5.44 -0.03 21.70
CA MET A 79 6.22 -0.80 22.65
C MET A 79 5.35 -1.02 23.89
N GLN A 80 4.82 -2.23 24.03
CA GLN A 80 4.13 -2.62 25.26
C GLN A 80 5.12 -2.61 26.42
N SER A 81 4.63 -2.30 27.61
CA SER A 81 5.44 -2.41 28.82
C SER A 81 5.95 -3.85 28.94
N LYS A 82 7.24 -4.00 29.25
CA LYS A 82 7.85 -5.32 29.46
C LYS A 82 7.66 -5.83 30.90
N GLN A 83 7.00 -5.05 31.75
CA GLN A 83 6.86 -5.29 33.18
C GLN A 83 6.15 -6.61 33.51
N GLU A 84 5.32 -7.13 32.60
CA GLU A 84 4.62 -8.42 32.75
C GLU A 84 5.16 -9.49 31.79
N SER A 85 6.37 -9.30 31.24
CA SER A 85 7.02 -10.38 30.50
C SER A 85 7.41 -11.50 31.46
N GLY A 86 7.51 -12.74 30.96
CA GLY A 86 7.82 -13.92 31.78
C GLY A 86 9.14 -13.85 32.58
N VAL A 87 10.01 -12.87 32.30
CA VAL A 87 11.21 -12.58 33.10
C VAL A 87 10.88 -11.83 34.40
N HIS A 88 9.81 -11.04 34.41
CA HIS A 88 9.35 -10.25 35.57
C HIS A 88 8.19 -10.91 36.34
N SER A 89 7.76 -12.11 35.93
CA SER A 89 6.76 -12.91 36.64
C SER A 89 7.26 -14.36 36.75
N PRO A 90 8.17 -14.65 37.69
CA PRO A 90 8.74 -15.99 37.85
C PRO A 90 7.65 -17.00 38.25
N ILE A 91 7.47 -18.04 37.45
CA ILE A 91 6.48 -19.11 37.65
C ILE A 91 7.07 -20.35 38.34
N ASP A 92 8.33 -20.27 38.76
CA ASP A 92 9.11 -21.36 39.34
C ASP A 92 8.74 -21.68 40.80
N CYS A 93 7.96 -20.81 41.45
CA CYS A 93 7.42 -21.03 42.80
C CYS A 93 5.92 -21.35 42.76
N ILE A 94 5.53 -22.47 43.39
CA ILE A 94 4.12 -22.85 43.54
C ILE A 94 3.38 -21.74 44.32
N GLY A 95 2.38 -21.13 43.69
CA GLY A 95 1.59 -20.04 44.26
C GLY A 95 2.21 -18.64 44.12
N GLY A 96 3.38 -18.48 43.51
CA GLY A 96 4.03 -17.17 43.34
C GLY A 96 3.35 -16.26 42.31
N VAL A 97 2.69 -16.83 41.31
CA VAL A 97 1.91 -16.10 40.30
C VAL A 97 0.57 -16.81 40.10
N ILE A 98 -0.52 -16.07 40.29
CA ILE A 98 -1.88 -16.56 40.03
C ILE A 98 -2.46 -15.72 38.89
N CYS A 99 -2.63 -16.35 37.72
CA CYS A 99 -3.37 -15.76 36.62
C CYS A 99 -4.83 -16.18 36.73
N TRP A 100 -5.70 -15.23 37.07
CA TRP A 100 -7.13 -15.44 37.07
C TRP A 100 -7.78 -14.49 36.07
N ASP A 101 -8.65 -15.02 35.23
CA ASP A 101 -9.49 -14.26 34.31
C ASP A 101 -10.91 -14.82 34.36
N LEU A 102 -11.90 -13.95 34.22
CA LEU A 102 -13.30 -14.35 34.14
C LEU A 102 -13.69 -14.52 32.68
N LYS A 103 -14.17 -15.71 32.33
CA LYS A 103 -14.81 -15.89 31.03
C LYS A 103 -16.17 -15.19 31.02
N GLY A 104 -16.34 -14.16 30.18
CA GLY A 104 -17.63 -13.54 29.93
C GLY A 104 -18.38 -14.15 28.74
N PRO A 105 -19.58 -13.62 28.43
CA PRO A 105 -20.75 -13.63 29.30
C PRO A 105 -21.20 -15.08 29.53
N MET A 106 -21.44 -15.45 30.79
CA MET A 106 -22.04 -16.74 31.11
C MET A 106 -23.54 -16.63 30.90
N THR A 107 -24.11 -17.55 30.12
CA THR A 107 -25.57 -17.79 30.08
C THR A 107 -25.84 -19.07 30.87
N PRO A 108 -25.77 -19.03 32.21
CA PRO A 108 -26.04 -20.21 33.01
C PRO A 108 -27.52 -20.55 32.83
N GLN A 109 -27.83 -21.77 32.38
CA GLN A 109 -29.13 -22.33 32.69
C GLN A 109 -29.12 -22.72 34.15
N ASP A 110 -30.13 -22.30 34.90
CA ASP A 110 -30.30 -22.85 36.24
C ASP A 110 -30.58 -24.36 36.15
N ARG A 111 -30.56 -25.06 37.29
CA ARG A 111 -30.86 -26.50 37.32
C ARG A 111 -32.28 -26.86 36.86
N LEU A 112 -33.16 -25.87 36.71
CA LEU A 112 -34.54 -25.99 36.27
C LEU A 112 -34.72 -25.60 34.79
N GLY A 113 -33.62 -25.28 34.09
CA GLY A 113 -33.64 -24.89 32.67
C GLY A 113 -34.10 -23.45 32.43
N ASN A 114 -34.24 -22.63 33.47
CA ASN A 114 -34.55 -21.21 33.32
C ASN A 114 -33.31 -20.45 32.85
N ARG A 115 -33.55 -19.43 32.02
CA ARG A 115 -32.54 -18.51 31.51
C ARG A 115 -32.53 -17.20 32.27
#